data_AF-A0A354MR05-F1
#
_entry.id   AF-A0A354MR05-F1
#
_cell.length_a   1.000
_cell.length_b   1.000
_cell.length_c   1.000
_cell.angle_alpha   90.00
_cell.angle_beta   90.00
_cell.angle_gamma   90.00
#
_symmetry.space_group_name_H-M   'P 1'
#
loop_
_entity.id
_entity.type
_entity.pdbx_description
1 polymer ?
#
loop_
_entity_poly.entity_id
_entity_poly.type
_entity_poly.pdbx_seq_one_letter_code
_entity_poly.pdbx_strand_id
1 'polypeptide(L)'
;MHCLKCGKETMDDQAFCLECQKEMAKYPVDPGTVVQLPARRPAPLKKVVKRRITPEEQVKILRKRVRLYACLFLAALIAVVCLCVPLIIQMQDERGQIGKNYTTAKPGAVVTIPVTEPK
;
A
#
# COMPACT_ATOMS: atom_id res chain seq x y z
N MET A 1 -36.70 16.75 -11.78
CA MET A 1 -35.89 17.70 -12.60
C MET A 1 -36.83 18.76 -13.19
N HIS A 2 -36.36 19.77 -13.91
CA HIS A 2 -37.25 20.72 -14.60
C HIS A 2 -37.15 20.51 -16.11
N CYS A 3 -38.28 20.59 -16.81
CA CYS A 3 -38.33 20.51 -18.26
C CYS A 3 -37.50 21.63 -18.89
N LEU A 4 -36.57 21.29 -19.79
CA LEU A 4 -35.69 22.27 -20.46
C LEU A 4 -36.42 23.25 -21.38
N LYS A 5 -37.65 22.93 -21.79
CA LYS A 5 -38.45 23.79 -22.69
C LYS A 5 -39.42 24.70 -21.93
N CYS A 6 -40.16 24.18 -20.96
CA CYS A 6 -41.24 24.92 -20.28
C CYS A 6 -41.01 25.15 -18.77
N GLY A 7 -39.95 24.59 -18.19
CA GLY A 7 -39.63 24.77 -16.77
C GLY A 7 -40.55 24.08 -15.77
N LYS A 8 -41.58 23.33 -16.21
CA LYS A 8 -42.41 22.51 -15.33
C LYS A 8 -41.58 21.42 -14.66
N GLU A 9 -41.90 21.09 -13.41
CA GLU A 9 -41.31 19.95 -12.71
C GLU A 9 -41.62 18.64 -13.45
N THR A 10 -40.58 17.87 -13.75
CA THR A 10 -40.66 16.52 -14.29
C THR A 10 -40.37 15.52 -13.18
N MET A 11 -41.26 14.54 -13.01
CA MET A 11 -41.14 13.47 -12.01
C MET A 11 -40.10 12.43 -12.41
N ASP A 12 -39.86 12.28 -13.71
CA ASP A 12 -38.90 11.33 -14.27
C ASP A 12 -37.56 12.04 -14.59
N ASP A 13 -36.47 11.28 -14.66
CA ASP A 13 -35.14 11.72 -15.14
C ASP A 13 -35.11 12.12 -16.64
N GLN A 14 -36.28 12.46 -17.19
CA GLN A 14 -36.46 12.95 -18.55
C GLN A 14 -36.12 14.44 -18.65
N ALA A 15 -35.46 14.82 -19.74
CA ALA A 15 -35.09 16.20 -20.03
C ALA A 15 -36.28 17.11 -20.40
N PHE A 16 -37.39 16.52 -20.88
CA PHE A 16 -38.59 17.23 -21.32
C PHE A 16 -39.84 16.61 -20.70
N CYS A 17 -40.89 17.41 -20.47
CA CYS A 17 -42.19 16.87 -20.07
C CYS A 17 -42.93 16.24 -21.27
N LEU A 18 -43.91 15.37 -20.97
CA LEU A 18 -44.68 14.62 -21.99
C LEU A 18 -45.37 15.53 -23.01
N GLU A 19 -45.84 16.71 -22.60
CA GLU A 19 -46.45 17.70 -23.49
C GLU A 19 -45.43 18.26 -24.48
N CYS A 20 -44.27 18.72 -23.99
CA CYS A 20 -43.20 19.27 -24.83
C CYS A 20 -42.60 18.21 -25.75
N GLN A 21 -42.52 16.96 -25.32
CA GLN A 21 -42.04 15.85 -26.15
C GLN A 21 -42.99 15.58 -27.31
N LYS A 22 -44.32 15.61 -27.09
CA LYS A 22 -45.33 15.48 -28.15
C LYS A 22 -45.24 16.61 -29.17
N GLU A 23 -44.94 17.83 -28.73
CA GLU A 23 -44.72 18.95 -29.65
C GLU A 23 -43.46 18.78 -30.49
N MET A 24 -42.36 18.33 -29.88
CA MET A 24 -41.11 18.07 -30.59
C MET A 24 -41.25 16.92 -31.60
N ALA A 25 -42.06 15.92 -31.30
CA ALA A 25 -42.35 14.82 -32.21
C ALA A 25 -43.05 15.27 -33.51
N LYS A 26 -43.72 16.43 -33.52
CA LYS A 26 -44.33 17.00 -34.74
C LYS A 26 -43.27 17.53 -35.72
N TYR A 27 -42.12 17.94 -35.22
CA TYR A 27 -41.03 18.53 -36.00
C TYR A 27 -39.70 17.89 -35.57
N PRO A 28 -39.48 16.62 -35.93
CA PRO A 28 -38.25 15.92 -35.60
C PRO A 28 -37.06 16.58 -36.29
N VAL A 29 -35.94 16.66 -35.59
CA VAL A 29 -34.66 17.09 -36.16
C VAL A 29 -34.02 15.87 -36.82
N ASP A 30 -33.54 16.01 -38.06
CA ASP A 30 -32.90 14.91 -38.76
C ASP A 30 -31.64 14.47 -38.02
N PRO A 31 -31.40 13.15 -37.88
CA PRO A 31 -30.25 12.62 -37.14
C PRO A 31 -28.90 12.99 -37.77
N GLY A 32 -28.88 13.44 -39.03
CA GLY A 32 -27.69 13.94 -39.72
C GLY A 32 -27.46 15.45 -39.60
N THR A 33 -28.31 16.18 -38.88
CA THR A 33 -28.21 17.64 -38.77
C THR A 33 -26.98 18.02 -37.93
N VAL A 34 -26.03 18.73 -38.52
CA VAL A 34 -24.84 19.21 -37.80
C VAL A 34 -25.23 20.35 -36.87
N VAL A 35 -25.24 20.09 -35.57
CA VAL A 35 -25.42 21.11 -34.53
C VAL A 35 -24.07 21.73 -34.21
N GLN A 36 -23.88 23.00 -34.57
CA GLN A 36 -22.71 23.76 -34.13
C GLN A 36 -22.92 24.25 -32.70
N LEU A 37 -22.36 23.54 -31.73
CA LEU A 37 -22.30 24.06 -30.36
C LEU A 37 -21.18 25.11 -30.24
N PRO A 38 -21.44 26.24 -29.57
CA PRO A 38 -20.38 27.21 -29.29
C PRO A 38 -19.26 26.55 -28.50
N ALA A 39 -18.01 26.80 -28.88
CA ALA A 39 -16.84 26.27 -28.19
C ALA A 39 -16.86 26.73 -26.72
N ARG A 40 -17.03 25.77 -25.80
CA ARG A 40 -17.00 26.02 -24.37
C ARG A 40 -15.60 26.54 -24.02
N ARG A 41 -15.48 27.82 -23.68
CA ARG A 41 -14.19 28.39 -23.27
C ARG A 41 -13.67 27.56 -22.08
N PRO A 42 -12.47 26.98 -22.15
CA PRO A 42 -11.92 26.25 -21.02
C PRO A 42 -11.81 27.23 -19.84
N ALA A 43 -12.32 26.80 -18.68
CA ALA A 43 -12.17 27.57 -17.46
C ALA A 43 -10.67 27.86 -17.23
N PRO A 44 -10.30 29.08 -16.81
CA PRO A 44 -8.89 29.40 -16.59
C PRO A 44 -8.31 28.43 -15.58
N LEU A 45 -7.32 27.64 -16.02
CA LEU A 45 -6.52 26.78 -15.16
C LEU A 45 -5.90 27.68 -14.09
N LYS A 46 -6.36 27.55 -12.85
CA LYS A 46 -5.78 28.25 -11.70
C LYS A 46 -4.30 27.89 -11.66
N LYS A 47 -3.43 28.83 -12.03
CA LYS A 47 -1.98 28.66 -11.92
C LYS A 47 -1.66 28.41 -10.44
N VAL A 48 -1.19 27.20 -10.12
CA VAL A 48 -0.74 26.85 -8.78
C VAL A 48 0.48 27.72 -8.47
N VAL A 49 0.28 28.77 -7.67
CA VAL A 49 1.37 29.63 -7.22
C VAL A 49 2.29 28.77 -6.36
N LYS A 50 3.52 28.53 -6.84
CA LYS A 50 4.56 27.84 -6.06
C LYS A 50 4.89 28.72 -4.86
N ARG A 51 4.35 28.38 -3.69
CA ARG A 51 4.71 29.03 -2.42
C ARG A 51 6.21 28.87 -2.22
N ARG A 52 6.95 29.98 -2.13
CA ARG A 52 8.39 29.94 -1.80
C ARG A 52 8.50 29.42 -0.36
N ILE A 53 9.10 28.23 -0.22
CA ILE A 53 9.34 27.58 1.08
C ILE A 53 10.38 28.43 1.83
N THR A 54 10.01 28.89 3.02
CA THR A 54 10.90 29.70 3.87
C THR A 54 12.03 28.83 4.42
N PRO A 55 13.22 29.40 4.71
CA PRO A 55 14.36 28.63 5.22
C PRO A 55 14.02 27.86 6.52
N GLU A 56 13.13 28.39 7.36
CA GLU A 56 12.66 27.72 8.57
C GLU A 56 11.86 26.44 8.29
N GLU A 57 11.04 26.44 7.24
CA GLU A 57 10.30 25.25 6.80
C GLU A 57 11.27 24.18 6.26
N GLN A 58 12.34 24.59 5.58
CA GLN A 58 13.37 23.67 5.09
C GLN A 58 14.07 22.96 6.26
N VAL A 59 14.43 23.69 7.32
CA VAL A 59 15.06 23.11 8.52
C VAL A 59 14.13 22.10 9.21
N LYS A 60 12.83 22.40 9.30
CA LYS A 60 11.85 21.47 9.88
C LYS A 60 11.71 20.18 9.04
N ILE A 61 11.72 20.29 7.71
CA ILE A 61 11.70 19.13 6.80
C ILE A 61 12.98 18.31 6.95
N LEU A 62 14.14 18.97 7.01
CA LEU A 62 15.44 18.31 7.14
C LEU A 62 15.55 17.55 8.46
N ARG A 63 15.13 18.14 9.59
CA ARG A 63 15.12 17.47 10.89
C ARG A 63 14.27 16.20 10.91
N LYS A 64 13.10 16.22 10.26
CA LYS A 64 12.25 15.03 10.13
C LYS A 64 12.93 13.93 9.32
N ARG A 65 13.55 14.28 8.20
CA ARG A 65 14.31 13.34 7.36
C ARG A 65 15.51 12.76 8.09
N VAL A 66 16.29 13.59 8.79
CA VAL A 66 17.42 13.14 9.61
C VAL A 66 16.97 12.18 10.70
N ARG A 67 15.87 12.47 11.40
CA ARG A 67 15.32 11.56 12.41
C ARG A 67 14.91 10.22 11.79
N LEU A 68 14.27 10.23 10.62
CA LEU A 68 13.88 9.02 9.91
C LEU A 68 15.10 8.20 9.50
N TYR A 69 16.13 8.82 8.92
CA TYR A 69 17.37 8.13 8.56
C TYR A 69 18.11 7.59 9.79
N ALA A 70 18.13 8.30 10.91
CA ALA A 70 18.71 7.80 12.15
C ALA A 70 17.98 6.56 12.66
N CYS A 71 16.63 6.54 12.63
CA CYS A 71 15.84 5.37 13.00
C CYS A 71 16.09 4.19 12.06
N LEU A 72 16.13 4.43 10.74
CA LEU A 72 16.44 3.39 9.74
C LEU A 72 17.85 2.82 9.92
N PHE A 73 18.83 3.68 10.18
CA PHE A 73 20.21 3.26 10.43
C PHE A 73 20.31 2.41 11.70
N LEU A 74 19.64 2.81 12.79
CA LEU A 74 19.59 2.02 14.02
C LEU A 74 18.91 0.66 13.79
N ALA A 75 17.81 0.62 13.06
CA ALA A 75 17.13 -0.63 12.72
C ALA A 75 18.02 -1.55 11.87
N ALA A 76 18.77 -0.98 10.92
CA ALA A 76 19.73 -1.73 10.12
C ALA A 76 20.86 -2.31 10.99
N LEU A 77 21.42 -1.54 11.92
CA LEU A 77 22.44 -2.03 12.86
C LEU A 77 21.90 -3.18 13.71
N ILE A 78 20.68 -3.07 14.23
CA ILE A 78 20.03 -4.15 14.99
C ILE A 78 19.87 -5.39 14.12
N ALA A 79 19.38 -5.25 12.89
CA ALA A 79 19.24 -6.37 11.96
C ALA A 79 20.58 -7.06 11.68
N VAL A 80 21.66 -6.30 11.48
CA VAL A 80 23.01 -6.84 11.30
C VAL A 80 23.44 -7.64 12.54
N VAL A 81 23.27 -7.10 13.74
CA VAL A 81 23.61 -7.82 14.98
C VAL A 81 22.78 -9.10 15.12
N CYS A 82 21.47 -9.03 14.87
CA CYS A 82 20.57 -10.18 14.93
C CYS A 82 20.94 -11.29 13.93
N LEU A 83 21.55 -10.96 12.79
CA LEU A 83 22.02 -11.94 11.81
C LEU A 83 23.43 -12.45 12.13
N CYS A 84 24.35 -11.57 12.51
CA CYS A 84 25.74 -11.93 12.76
C CYS A 84 25.93 -12.76 14.04
N VAL A 85 25.22 -12.44 15.12
CA VAL A 85 25.36 -13.16 16.41
C VAL A 85 25.01 -14.65 16.30
N PRO A 86 23.85 -15.08 15.76
CA PRO A 86 23.56 -16.50 15.64
C PRO A 86 24.49 -17.21 14.67
N LEU A 87 24.92 -16.55 13.57
CA LEU A 87 25.89 -17.12 12.65
C LEU A 87 27.23 -17.39 13.34
N ILE A 88 27.71 -16.47 14.18
CA ILE A 88 28.94 -16.67 14.96
C ILE A 88 28.79 -17.83 15.95
N ILE A 89 27.65 -17.91 16.64
CA ILE A 89 27.37 -19.01 17.58
C ILE A 89 27.31 -20.36 16.84
N GLN A 90 26.65 -20.42 15.68
CA GLN A 90 26.60 -21.63 14.85
C GLN A 90 28.00 -22.03 14.39
N MET A 91 28.79 -21.08 13.88
CA MET A 91 30.17 -21.36 13.48
C MET A 91 31.05 -21.81 14.65
N GLN A 92 30.81 -21.32 15.86
CA GLN A 92 31.51 -21.77 17.05
C GLN A 92 31.08 -23.17 17.49
N ASP A 93 29.81 -23.53 17.38
CA ASP A 93 29.33 -24.89 17.69
C ASP A 93 29.90 -25.90 16.68
N GLU A 94 29.88 -25.58 15.38
CA GLU A 94 30.51 -26.43 14.35
C GLU A 94 32.02 -26.59 14.60
N ARG A 95 32.72 -25.52 14.99
CA ARG A 95 34.13 -25.59 15.39
C ARG A 95 34.33 -26.35 16.71
N GLY A 96 33.40 -26.27 17.64
CA GLY A 96 33.39 -27.02 18.91
C GLY A 96 33.06 -28.51 18.74
N GLN A 97 32.52 -28.90 17.59
CA GLN A 97 32.34 -30.30 17.20
C GLN A 97 33.59 -30.89 16.51
N ILE A 98 34.46 -30.06 15.94
CA ILE A 98 35.75 -30.48 15.36
C ILE A 98 36.72 -30.84 16.49
N GLY A 99 36.86 -32.14 16.76
CA GLY A 99 37.76 -32.68 17.79
C GLY A 99 37.09 -33.49 18.90
N LYS A 100 35.77 -33.73 18.83
CA LYS A 100 35.12 -34.69 19.74
C LYS A 100 35.57 -36.12 19.38
N ASN A 101 36.28 -36.77 20.29
CA ASN A 101 36.56 -38.21 20.20
C ASN A 101 35.23 -38.95 20.42
N TYR A 102 34.63 -39.46 19.34
CA TYR A 102 33.47 -40.34 19.45
C TYR A 102 33.93 -41.67 20.06
N THR A 103 33.55 -41.93 21.31
CA THR A 103 33.74 -43.25 21.90
C THR A 103 32.83 -44.22 21.15
N THR A 104 33.42 -45.09 20.34
CA THR A 104 32.71 -46.23 19.76
C THR A 104 32.25 -47.11 20.93
N ALA A 105 31.00 -46.98 21.35
CA ALA A 105 30.40 -48.01 22.18
C ALA A 105 30.48 -49.33 21.39
N LYS A 106 31.32 -50.27 21.85
CA LYS A 106 31.35 -51.61 21.28
C LYS A 106 29.93 -52.18 21.40
N PRO A 107 29.31 -52.65 20.31
CA PRO A 107 28.01 -53.30 20.40
C PRO A 107 28.24 -54.63 21.12
N GLY A 108 27.84 -54.71 22.40
CA GLY A 108 28.01 -55.94 23.17
C GLY A 108 28.03 -55.83 24.69
N ALA A 109 27.85 -54.64 25.29
CA ALA A 109 27.63 -54.56 26.73
C ALA A 109 26.15 -54.81 27.04
N VAL A 110 25.82 -56.08 27.28
CA VAL A 110 24.55 -56.53 27.85
C VAL A 110 24.22 -55.68 29.08
N VAL A 111 23.08 -54.98 29.02
CA VAL A 111 22.51 -54.26 30.15
C VAL A 111 21.97 -55.29 31.13
N THR A 112 22.74 -55.64 32.16
CA THR A 112 22.21 -56.35 33.33
C THR A 112 21.48 -55.32 34.19
N ILE A 113 20.15 -55.32 34.09
CA ILE A 113 19.26 -54.63 35.02
C ILE A 113 19.34 -55.39 36.36
N PRO A 114 19.74 -54.77 37.48
CA PRO A 114 19.54 -55.40 38.78
C PRO A 114 18.05 -55.35 39.13
N VAL A 115 17.43 -56.54 39.16
CA VAL A 115 16.11 -56.77 39.73
C VAL A 115 16.23 -56.55 41.25
N THR A 116 15.55 -55.53 41.77
CA THR A 116 15.29 -55.39 43.21
C THR A 116 14.07 -56.23 43.57
N GLU A 117 14.30 -57.32 44.32
CA GLU A 117 13.25 -58.09 45.00
C GLU A 117 12.55 -57.26 46.09
N PRO A 118 11.24 -57.47 46.33
CA PRO A 118 10.54 -56.85 47.44
C PRO A 118 10.58 -57.72 48.70
N LYS A 119 10.90 -57.12 49.84
CA LYS A 119 10.41 -57.56 51.15
C LYS A 119 10.29 -56.41 52.11
#